data_AF-A0A2G5II29-F1
#
_entry.id   AF-A0A2G5II29-F1
#
_cell.length_a   1.000
_cell.length_b   1.000
_cell.length_c   1.000
_cell.angle_alpha   90.00
_cell.angle_beta   90.00
_cell.angle_gamma   90.00
#
_symmetry.space_group_name_H-M   'P 1'
#
loop_
_entity.id
_entity.type
_entity.pdbx_description
1 polymer ?
#
loop_
_entity_poly.entity_id
_entity_poly.type
_entity_poly.pdbx_seq_one_letter_code
_entity_poly.pdbx_strand_id
1 'polypeptide(L)'
;MTALATPGPGHPVPDPAVTRPGTGSAGRPDSAIPWWRDAVSYAIYPRAFADSDGDGVGDLPGATARLGHLRHLGVDAVWITPFSPSPLADGGYNITGHTAVARDLGRPTDFNSLVERAHALGIKVLVDLVPNHTSDQHPWFREAVAAEPGSSARERYVFRPGRGQDGELPTSDWQSASGGPAWTRVQEPDGCPGEWYLHLHAPEQSDLNWRAPEVVADFERIMNHWLDRQPAPPARCPQANGSWWPKPASSTASGWHAVSAPARCNSFERGARLRCVVHFGAQPVPLDDDADVLLSSAPLDGHSIPQDTAVWITHKEYDSE
;
A
#
# COMPACT_ATOMS: atom_id res chain seq x y z
N MET A 1 3.84 -48.32 33.66
CA MET A 1 2.79 -47.91 34.63
C MET A 1 2.75 -46.38 34.59
N THR A 2 1.67 -45.65 34.31
CA THR A 2 0.24 -45.96 34.07
C THR A 2 -0.40 -44.67 33.52
N ALA A 3 -1.27 -44.60 32.50
CA ALA A 3 -1.75 -45.57 31.50
C ALA A 3 -2.35 -44.80 30.28
N LEU A 4 -3.05 -45.49 29.36
CA LEU A 4 -3.81 -44.89 28.25
C LEU A 4 -5.27 -44.64 28.66
N ALA A 5 -5.88 -43.55 28.17
CA ALA A 5 -7.31 -43.27 28.29
C ALA A 5 -8.01 -43.40 26.92
N THR A 6 -9.13 -44.12 26.88
CA THR A 6 -9.96 -44.36 25.68
C THR A 6 -11.00 -43.26 25.47
N PRO A 7 -11.40 -42.94 24.23
CA PRO A 7 -12.46 -41.98 23.94
C PRO A 7 -13.86 -42.55 24.23
N GLY A 8 -14.77 -41.67 24.69
CA GLY A 8 -16.19 -41.98 24.92
C GLY A 8 -17.06 -41.88 23.65
N PRO A 9 -18.36 -42.25 23.73
CA PRO A 9 -19.24 -42.36 22.57
C PRO A 9 -19.69 -41.00 22.04
N GLY A 10 -19.85 -40.90 20.71
CA GLY A 10 -20.26 -39.67 20.03
C GLY A 10 -21.75 -39.36 20.16
N HIS A 11 -22.08 -38.06 20.15
CA HIS A 11 -23.44 -37.54 19.99
C HIS A 11 -23.62 -36.94 18.57
N PRO A 12 -24.85 -36.92 18.03
CA PRO A 12 -25.10 -36.62 16.62
C PRO A 12 -25.07 -35.11 16.31
N VAL A 13 -24.56 -34.77 15.13
CA VAL A 13 -24.62 -33.41 14.55
C VAL A 13 -26.01 -33.16 13.95
N PRO A 14 -26.72 -32.07 14.29
CA PRO A 14 -27.92 -31.64 13.58
C PRO A 14 -27.56 -30.89 12.29
N ASP A 15 -28.24 -31.22 11.19
CA ASP A 15 -28.06 -30.62 9.87
C ASP A 15 -28.82 -29.27 9.76
N PRO A 16 -28.15 -28.12 9.46
CA PRO A 16 -28.81 -26.82 9.35
C PRO A 16 -29.43 -26.59 7.97
N ALA A 17 -30.36 -27.47 7.56
CA ALA A 17 -31.23 -27.26 6.42
C ALA A 17 -32.35 -26.23 6.75
N VAL A 18 -31.99 -24.95 6.90
CA VAL A 18 -32.97 -23.85 7.08
C VAL A 18 -33.20 -23.12 5.75
N THR A 19 -34.17 -23.59 4.98
CA THR A 19 -34.75 -22.84 3.87
C THR A 19 -35.63 -21.70 4.39
N ARG A 20 -35.46 -20.49 3.84
CA ARG A 20 -36.31 -19.32 4.14
C ARG A 20 -37.32 -19.06 3.02
N PRO A 21 -38.64 -19.09 3.29
CA PRO A 21 -39.67 -18.57 2.37
C PRO A 21 -40.06 -17.12 2.71
N GLY A 22 -40.67 -16.41 1.74
CA GLY A 22 -41.29 -15.08 1.93
C GLY A 22 -40.53 -13.93 1.24
N THR A 23 -40.74 -13.68 -0.06
CA THR A 23 -41.78 -12.82 -0.68
C THR A 23 -41.63 -11.30 -0.46
N GLY A 24 -41.34 -10.59 -1.57
CA GLY A 24 -42.09 -9.40 -1.94
C GLY A 24 -41.83 -8.08 -1.19
N SER A 25 -40.73 -7.41 -1.53
CA SER A 25 -40.71 -5.95 -1.56
C SER A 25 -39.96 -5.50 -2.82
N ALA A 26 -40.51 -4.53 -3.56
CA ALA A 26 -39.83 -3.91 -4.69
C ALA A 26 -38.76 -2.95 -4.17
N GLY A 27 -37.65 -3.54 -3.69
CA GLY A 27 -36.49 -2.81 -3.20
C GLY A 27 -35.87 -1.97 -4.31
N ARG A 28 -35.83 -0.66 -4.04
CA ARG A 28 -34.89 0.33 -4.60
C ARG A 28 -33.52 -0.34 -4.88
N PRO A 29 -32.84 -0.06 -6.01
CA PRO A 29 -31.58 -0.73 -6.32
C PRO A 29 -30.61 -0.54 -5.16
N ASP A 30 -30.19 -1.66 -4.55
CA ASP A 30 -29.20 -1.63 -3.47
C ASP A 30 -27.99 -0.87 -3.99
N SER A 31 -27.66 0.25 -3.34
CA SER A 31 -26.40 0.92 -3.53
C SER A 31 -25.33 0.03 -2.91
N ALA A 32 -24.94 -1.01 -3.66
CA ALA A 32 -23.97 -2.00 -3.24
C ALA A 32 -22.73 -1.26 -2.73
N ILE A 33 -22.45 -1.42 -1.45
CA ILE A 33 -21.30 -0.80 -0.80
C ILE A 33 -20.07 -1.25 -1.60
N PRO A 34 -19.24 -0.31 -2.11
CA PRO A 34 -18.08 -0.68 -2.91
C PRO A 34 -17.18 -1.64 -2.11
N TRP A 35 -16.74 -2.73 -2.76
CA TRP A 35 -16.04 -3.84 -2.10
C TRP A 35 -14.90 -3.38 -1.17
N TRP A 36 -14.20 -2.30 -1.53
CA TRP A 36 -13.06 -1.74 -0.81
C TRP A 36 -13.40 -1.08 0.53
N ARG A 37 -14.67 -0.81 0.84
CA ARG A 37 -15.07 -0.22 2.13
C ARG A 37 -14.98 -1.19 3.30
N ASP A 38 -15.26 -2.46 3.05
CA ASP A 38 -15.31 -3.51 4.08
C ASP A 38 -14.20 -4.57 3.91
N ALA A 39 -13.33 -4.40 2.89
CA ALA A 39 -12.29 -5.37 2.54
C ALA A 39 -11.11 -5.39 3.53
N VAL A 40 -10.75 -6.58 3.99
CA VAL A 40 -9.48 -6.80 4.70
C VAL A 40 -8.34 -6.80 3.68
N SER A 41 -7.54 -5.72 3.69
CA SER A 41 -6.36 -5.58 2.83
C SER A 41 -5.08 -5.98 3.57
N TYR A 42 -4.27 -6.84 2.96
CA TYR A 42 -2.97 -7.26 3.48
C TYR A 42 -1.84 -6.67 2.63
N ALA A 43 -0.94 -5.91 3.25
CA ALA A 43 0.23 -5.35 2.57
C ALA A 43 1.35 -6.41 2.44
N ILE A 44 1.80 -6.65 1.20
CA ILE A 44 2.92 -7.53 0.88
C ILE A 44 4.10 -6.66 0.48
N TYR A 45 5.18 -6.72 1.27
CA TYR A 45 6.51 -6.28 0.85
C TYR A 45 7.26 -7.48 0.24
N PRO A 46 7.40 -7.58 -1.10
CA PRO A 46 7.80 -8.84 -1.75
C PRO A 46 9.09 -9.43 -1.18
N ARG A 47 10.15 -8.60 -1.08
CA ARG A 47 11.51 -8.99 -0.68
C ARG A 47 11.63 -9.64 0.71
N ALA A 48 10.64 -9.48 1.59
CA ALA A 48 10.65 -10.10 2.91
C ALA A 48 9.42 -10.99 3.19
N PHE A 49 8.58 -11.28 2.19
CA PHE A 49 7.33 -12.02 2.41
C PHE A 49 7.48 -13.54 2.25
N ALA A 50 7.97 -14.00 1.10
CA ALA A 50 8.19 -15.42 0.83
C ALA A 50 9.16 -15.61 -0.34
N ASP A 51 10.29 -16.26 -0.05
CA ASP A 51 11.28 -16.77 -1.02
C ASP A 51 10.72 -18.04 -1.69
N SER A 52 10.94 -18.21 -3.00
CA SER A 52 10.52 -19.37 -3.78
C SER A 52 11.65 -20.23 -4.38
N ASP A 53 12.88 -19.72 -4.48
CA ASP A 53 14.02 -20.40 -5.13
C ASP A 53 15.23 -20.65 -4.22
N GLY A 54 15.25 -20.06 -3.02
CA GLY A 54 16.23 -20.27 -1.97
C GLY A 54 17.38 -19.26 -1.96
N ASP A 55 17.29 -18.14 -2.68
CA ASP A 55 18.32 -17.09 -2.67
C ASP A 55 18.33 -16.21 -1.40
N GLY A 56 17.28 -16.31 -0.57
CA GLY A 56 17.11 -15.55 0.67
C GLY A 56 16.30 -14.26 0.54
N VAL A 57 15.78 -13.94 -0.66
CA VAL A 57 14.94 -12.79 -0.96
C VAL A 57 13.53 -13.27 -1.34
N GLY A 58 12.50 -12.58 -0.86
CA GLY A 58 11.12 -12.89 -1.23
C GLY A 58 10.73 -12.37 -2.62
N ASP A 59 9.93 -13.15 -3.36
CA ASP A 59 9.64 -12.91 -4.78
C ASP A 59 8.12 -13.02 -5.11
N LEU A 60 7.74 -12.73 -6.37
CA LEU A 60 6.32 -12.83 -6.80
C LEU A 60 5.79 -14.28 -6.85
N PRO A 61 6.53 -15.31 -7.28
CA PRO A 61 6.11 -16.71 -7.17
C PRO A 61 5.84 -17.17 -5.73
N GLY A 62 6.70 -16.79 -4.79
CA GLY A 62 6.59 -17.08 -3.36
C GLY A 62 5.38 -16.37 -2.75
N ALA A 63 5.17 -15.09 -3.07
CA ALA A 63 3.94 -14.38 -2.73
C ALA A 63 2.69 -15.09 -3.27
N THR A 64 2.73 -15.55 -4.53
CA THR A 64 1.65 -16.29 -5.19
C THR A 64 1.33 -17.60 -4.46
N ALA A 65 2.35 -18.33 -4.00
CA ALA A 65 2.18 -19.57 -3.23
C ALA A 65 1.48 -19.34 -1.88
N ARG A 66 1.66 -18.16 -1.25
CA ARG A 66 1.04 -17.81 0.05
C ARG A 66 -0.37 -17.24 -0.05
N LEU A 67 -0.88 -16.89 -1.24
CA LEU A 67 -2.24 -16.35 -1.41
C LEU A 67 -3.34 -17.26 -0.83
N GLY A 68 -3.16 -18.59 -0.88
CA GLY A 68 -4.10 -19.54 -0.25
C GLY A 68 -4.17 -19.43 1.27
N HIS A 69 -3.05 -19.11 1.92
CA HIS A 69 -2.99 -18.85 3.36
C HIS A 69 -3.64 -17.51 3.70
N LEU A 70 -3.35 -16.45 2.92
CA LEU A 70 -4.02 -15.15 3.09
C LEU A 70 -5.54 -15.28 2.92
N ARG A 71 -6.03 -16.09 1.97
CA ARG A 71 -7.47 -16.36 1.84
C ARG A 71 -8.05 -17.04 3.09
N HIS A 72 -7.32 -17.97 3.70
CA HIS A 72 -7.76 -18.64 4.93
C HIS A 72 -7.82 -17.68 6.13
N LEU A 73 -6.90 -16.70 6.21
CA LEU A 73 -6.94 -15.61 7.19
C LEU A 73 -8.11 -14.62 6.98
N GLY A 74 -8.88 -14.75 5.90
CA GLY A 74 -9.99 -13.85 5.58
C GLY A 74 -9.56 -12.57 4.86
N VAL A 75 -8.40 -12.56 4.20
CA VAL A 75 -7.97 -11.44 3.35
C VAL A 75 -8.84 -11.36 2.09
N ASP A 76 -9.31 -10.15 1.77
CA ASP A 76 -10.10 -9.82 0.58
C ASP A 76 -9.27 -9.11 -0.49
N ALA A 77 -8.17 -8.46 -0.11
CA ALA A 77 -7.25 -7.81 -1.04
C ALA A 77 -5.79 -7.90 -0.59
N VAL A 78 -4.87 -7.99 -1.53
CA VAL A 78 -3.43 -7.79 -1.30
C VAL A 78 -2.98 -6.48 -1.92
N TRP A 79 -2.24 -5.67 -1.16
CA TRP A 79 -1.52 -4.51 -1.69
C TRP A 79 -0.05 -4.87 -1.78
N ILE A 80 0.48 -4.90 -3.00
CA ILE A 80 1.89 -5.18 -3.26
C ILE A 80 2.63 -3.85 -3.34
N THR A 81 3.59 -3.64 -2.43
CA THR A 81 4.52 -2.48 -2.46
C THR A 81 5.39 -2.53 -3.73
N PRO A 82 6.20 -1.49 -4.05
CA PRO A 82 6.94 -1.44 -5.31
C PRO A 82 7.77 -2.70 -5.62
N PHE A 83 7.45 -3.31 -6.76
CA PHE A 83 8.16 -4.46 -7.33
C PHE A 83 8.82 -4.14 -8.67
N SER A 84 8.89 -2.86 -9.04
CA SER A 84 9.62 -2.37 -10.21
C SER A 84 11.14 -2.31 -9.96
N PRO A 85 11.97 -2.31 -11.01
CA PRO A 85 13.42 -2.15 -10.87
C PRO A 85 13.79 -0.87 -10.11
N SER A 86 14.62 -0.99 -9.08
CA SER A 86 15.03 0.09 -8.18
C SER A 86 16.43 -0.20 -7.61
N PRO A 87 17.28 0.82 -7.36
CA PRO A 87 18.54 0.67 -6.62
C PRO A 87 18.37 0.41 -5.10
N LEU A 88 17.14 0.40 -4.59
CA LEU A 88 16.77 0.12 -3.20
C LEU A 88 17.29 1.12 -2.16
N ALA A 89 17.48 2.40 -2.52
CA ALA A 89 17.87 3.44 -1.56
C ALA A 89 16.79 3.70 -0.49
N ASP A 90 15.53 3.37 -0.80
CA ASP A 90 14.32 3.61 0.00
C ASP A 90 13.42 2.37 0.10
N GLY A 91 13.97 1.17 -0.12
CA GLY A 91 13.22 -0.08 -0.13
C GLY A 91 12.44 -0.38 -1.42
N GLY A 92 12.51 0.47 -2.46
CA GLY A 92 11.95 0.16 -3.78
C GLY A 92 11.16 1.28 -4.45
N TYR A 93 10.95 2.40 -3.76
CA TYR A 93 10.19 3.56 -4.26
C TYR A 93 11.03 4.43 -5.22
N ASN A 94 12.37 4.33 -5.20
CA ASN A 94 13.25 4.97 -6.17
C ASN A 94 13.29 4.14 -7.47
N ILE A 95 12.23 4.26 -8.26
CA ILE A 95 11.98 3.42 -9.44
C ILE A 95 12.82 3.86 -10.65
N THR A 96 13.39 2.88 -11.36
CA THR A 96 14.14 3.04 -12.63
C THR A 96 13.36 2.58 -13.87
N GLY A 97 12.17 2.00 -13.71
CA GLY A 97 11.24 1.71 -14.81
C GLY A 97 9.90 1.15 -14.36
N HIS A 98 8.86 2.00 -14.27
CA HIS A 98 7.56 1.69 -13.67
C HIS A 98 6.73 0.60 -14.34
N THR A 99 7.02 0.21 -15.59
CA THR A 99 6.30 -0.87 -16.30
C THR A 99 7.08 -2.19 -16.37
N ALA A 100 8.15 -2.31 -15.60
CA ALA A 100 8.93 -3.54 -15.48
C ALA A 100 8.74 -4.19 -14.10
N VAL A 101 9.04 -5.48 -14.03
CA VAL A 101 9.24 -6.23 -12.78
C VAL A 101 10.74 -6.27 -12.49
N ALA A 102 11.13 -6.06 -11.24
CA ALA A 102 12.52 -6.18 -10.80
C ALA A 102 13.01 -7.63 -10.96
N ARG A 103 14.23 -7.84 -11.46
CA ARG A 103 14.72 -9.17 -11.87
C ARG A 103 14.84 -10.16 -10.70
N ASP A 104 15.12 -9.63 -9.52
CA ASP A 104 15.15 -10.28 -8.21
C ASP A 104 13.75 -10.68 -7.70
N LEU A 105 12.68 -10.10 -8.25
CA LEU A 105 11.29 -10.42 -7.87
C LEU A 105 10.58 -11.31 -8.89
N GLY A 106 11.26 -11.69 -9.97
CA GLY A 106 10.76 -12.57 -11.02
C GLY A 106 10.48 -11.85 -12.35
N ARG A 107 9.56 -12.42 -13.13
CA ARG A 107 9.27 -11.99 -14.51
C ARG A 107 7.91 -11.30 -14.62
N PRO A 108 7.65 -10.51 -15.67
CA PRO A 108 6.33 -9.95 -15.95
C PRO A 108 5.18 -10.96 -16.09
N THR A 109 5.47 -12.24 -16.33
CA THR A 109 4.50 -13.35 -16.35
C THR A 109 4.15 -13.85 -14.95
N ASP A 110 5.07 -13.70 -13.99
CA ASP A 110 4.87 -14.17 -12.62
C ASP A 110 3.94 -13.22 -11.86
N PHE A 111 3.98 -11.92 -12.17
CA PHE A 111 2.93 -10.97 -11.78
C PHE A 111 1.54 -11.35 -12.33
N ASN A 112 1.43 -11.69 -13.61
CA ASN A 112 0.15 -12.11 -14.20
C ASN A 112 -0.37 -13.38 -13.48
N SER A 113 0.52 -14.32 -13.17
CA SER A 113 0.19 -15.55 -12.44
C SER A 113 -0.30 -15.27 -11.01
N LEU A 114 0.28 -14.26 -10.35
CA LEU A 114 -0.17 -13.78 -9.04
C LEU A 114 -1.60 -13.23 -9.13
N VAL A 115 -1.88 -12.35 -10.11
CA VAL A 115 -3.20 -11.75 -10.31
C VAL A 115 -4.26 -12.82 -10.63
N GLU A 116 -3.96 -13.74 -11.54
CA GLU A 116 -4.86 -14.87 -11.87
C GLU A 116 -5.14 -15.74 -10.63
N ARG A 117 -4.11 -16.06 -9.84
CA ARG A 117 -4.27 -16.87 -8.62
C ARG A 117 -5.05 -16.15 -7.53
N ALA A 118 -4.82 -14.85 -7.33
CA ALA A 118 -5.55 -14.02 -6.38
C ALA A 118 -7.03 -13.95 -6.76
N HIS A 119 -7.34 -13.66 -8.03
CA HIS A 119 -8.71 -13.62 -8.53
C HIS A 119 -9.42 -14.98 -8.45
N ALA A 120 -8.72 -16.09 -8.70
CA ALA A 120 -9.27 -17.44 -8.50
C ALA A 120 -9.58 -17.78 -7.03
N LEU A 121 -8.97 -17.07 -6.07
CA LEU A 121 -9.25 -17.15 -4.63
C LEU A 121 -10.24 -16.09 -4.14
N GLY A 122 -10.72 -15.20 -5.02
CA GLY A 122 -11.57 -14.06 -4.68
C GLY A 122 -10.84 -12.83 -4.12
N ILE A 123 -9.51 -12.88 -4.02
CA ILE A 123 -8.64 -11.80 -3.51
C ILE A 123 -8.43 -10.75 -4.61
N LYS A 124 -8.56 -9.46 -4.28
CA LYS A 124 -8.20 -8.32 -5.15
C LYS A 124 -6.70 -8.02 -5.09
N VAL A 125 -6.13 -7.50 -6.18
CA VAL A 125 -4.73 -7.06 -6.21
C VAL A 125 -4.67 -5.55 -6.39
N LEU A 126 -4.03 -4.88 -5.44
CA LEU A 126 -3.64 -3.48 -5.50
C LEU A 126 -2.13 -3.40 -5.74
N VAL A 127 -1.71 -2.52 -6.63
CA VAL A 127 -0.31 -2.28 -6.98
C VAL A 127 0.06 -0.89 -6.52
N ASP A 128 1.20 -0.76 -5.85
CA ASP A 128 1.76 0.55 -5.52
C ASP A 128 2.27 1.26 -6.78
N LEU A 129 1.95 2.55 -6.90
CA LEU A 129 2.36 3.41 -8.00
C LEU A 129 2.98 4.67 -7.40
N VAL A 130 4.21 4.99 -7.83
CA VAL A 130 4.99 6.12 -7.32
C VAL A 130 5.01 7.25 -8.36
N PRO A 131 4.08 8.22 -8.29
CA PRO A 131 3.96 9.32 -9.26
C PRO A 131 4.92 10.48 -9.01
N ASN A 132 5.39 10.69 -7.78
CA ASN A 132 6.05 11.94 -7.42
C ASN A 132 7.47 12.07 -8.00
N HIS A 133 8.22 10.98 -8.00
CA HIS A 133 9.65 10.98 -8.29
C HIS A 133 10.08 9.72 -9.03
N THR A 134 11.28 9.75 -9.62
CA THR A 134 11.98 8.56 -10.13
C THR A 134 13.32 8.43 -9.43
N SER A 135 14.02 7.30 -9.61
CA SER A 135 15.42 7.24 -9.22
C SER A 135 16.27 8.24 -10.01
N ASP A 136 17.32 8.78 -9.39
CA ASP A 136 18.48 9.40 -10.04
C ASP A 136 19.10 8.53 -11.17
N GLN A 137 18.95 7.21 -11.08
CA GLN A 137 19.39 6.24 -12.08
C GLN A 137 18.38 6.01 -13.19
N HIS A 138 17.18 6.60 -13.12
CA HIS A 138 16.15 6.48 -14.15
C HIS A 138 16.66 7.06 -15.49
N PRO A 139 16.38 6.43 -16.64
CA PRO A 139 16.89 6.88 -17.94
C PRO A 139 16.57 8.35 -18.23
N TRP A 140 15.37 8.82 -17.90
CA TRP A 140 14.99 10.23 -18.09
C TRP A 140 15.79 11.19 -17.20
N PHE A 141 16.13 10.83 -15.96
CA PHE A 141 16.89 11.74 -15.09
C PHE A 141 18.34 11.83 -15.56
N ARG A 142 18.93 10.70 -15.95
CA ARG A 142 20.27 10.66 -16.58
C ARG A 142 20.32 11.46 -17.88
N GLU A 143 19.28 11.37 -18.72
CA GLU A 143 19.13 12.19 -19.92
C GLU A 143 18.99 13.68 -19.57
N ALA A 144 18.16 14.02 -18.58
CA ALA A 144 17.96 15.39 -18.13
C ALA A 144 19.25 16.03 -17.61
N VAL A 145 19.98 15.35 -16.72
CA VAL A 145 21.28 15.81 -16.18
C VAL A 145 22.34 15.98 -17.27
N ALA A 146 22.31 15.16 -18.33
CA ALA A 146 23.24 15.27 -19.46
C ALA A 146 22.82 16.32 -20.51
N ALA A 147 21.61 16.86 -20.44
CA ALA A 147 21.05 17.79 -21.41
C ALA A 147 21.08 19.24 -20.92
N GLU A 148 21.21 20.17 -21.87
CA GLU A 148 21.28 21.62 -21.61
C GLU A 148 20.05 22.14 -20.80
N PRO A 149 20.23 23.16 -19.94
CA PRO A 149 19.13 23.86 -19.29
C PRO A 149 18.06 24.35 -20.27
N GLY A 150 16.79 24.14 -19.93
CA GLY A 150 15.66 24.47 -20.80
C GLY A 150 15.39 23.49 -21.95
N SER A 151 16.11 22.36 -22.03
CA SER A 151 15.75 21.25 -22.92
C SER A 151 14.51 20.49 -22.43
N SER A 152 13.79 19.82 -23.34
CA SER A 152 12.62 19.01 -22.99
C SER A 152 12.93 17.87 -22.02
N ALA A 153 14.14 17.31 -22.05
CA ALA A 153 14.59 16.33 -21.06
C ALA A 153 14.68 16.94 -19.65
N ARG A 154 15.23 18.16 -19.53
CA ARG A 154 15.27 18.94 -18.28
C ARG A 154 13.86 19.29 -17.79
N GLU A 155 12.92 19.60 -18.70
CA GLU A 155 11.52 19.92 -18.35
C GLU A 155 10.76 18.78 -17.65
N ARG A 156 11.19 17.51 -17.78
CA ARG A 156 10.54 16.35 -17.11
C ARG A 156 10.68 16.38 -15.59
N TYR A 157 11.65 17.11 -15.05
CA TYR A 157 11.93 17.21 -13.62
C TYR A 157 11.95 18.66 -13.14
N VAL A 158 11.92 18.87 -11.83
CA VAL A 158 11.94 20.23 -11.26
C VAL A 158 13.39 20.72 -11.08
N PHE A 159 14.00 21.19 -12.16
CA PHE A 159 15.26 21.94 -12.15
C PHE A 159 15.03 23.44 -11.96
N ARG A 160 15.88 24.12 -11.17
CA ARG A 160 15.84 25.57 -10.97
C ARG A 160 17.26 26.16 -10.85
N PRO A 161 17.47 27.42 -11.28
CA PRO A 161 18.69 28.14 -10.94
C PRO A 161 18.80 28.32 -9.41
N GLY A 162 20.04 28.29 -8.93
CA GLY A 162 20.36 28.59 -7.54
C GLY A 162 20.20 30.08 -7.20
N ARG A 163 20.22 30.37 -5.90
CA ARG A 163 20.37 31.74 -5.38
C ARG A 163 21.86 32.02 -5.13
N GLY A 164 22.21 33.28 -4.93
CA GLY A 164 23.60 33.72 -4.76
C GLY A 164 24.14 34.43 -5.99
N GLN A 165 25.43 34.75 -6.00
CA GLN A 165 26.07 35.39 -7.17
C GLN A 165 26.39 34.37 -8.27
N ASP A 166 26.76 33.15 -7.88
CA ASP A 166 27.19 32.05 -8.75
C ASP A 166 26.22 30.85 -8.66
N GLY A 167 24.99 31.08 -8.18
CA GLY A 167 23.97 30.05 -7.95
C GLY A 167 24.33 29.06 -6.84
N GLU A 168 25.21 29.46 -5.91
CA GLU A 168 25.82 28.62 -4.87
C GLU A 168 24.88 28.20 -3.74
N LEU A 169 23.68 28.78 -3.65
CA LEU A 169 22.68 28.46 -2.64
C LEU A 169 21.45 27.75 -3.26
N PRO A 170 20.82 26.79 -2.55
CA PRO A 170 19.54 26.19 -2.94
C PRO A 170 18.47 27.23 -3.28
N THR A 171 17.59 26.92 -4.23
CA THR A 171 16.55 27.85 -4.72
C THR A 171 15.51 28.22 -3.64
N SER A 172 15.26 27.33 -2.66
CA SER A 172 14.49 27.59 -1.44
C SER A 172 15.15 26.97 -0.21
N ASP A 173 14.58 27.20 0.97
CA ASP A 173 15.00 26.62 2.27
C ASP A 173 14.26 25.31 2.63
N TRP A 174 13.52 24.74 1.67
CA TRP A 174 12.74 23.52 1.87
C TRP A 174 13.62 22.35 2.32
N GLN A 175 13.10 21.56 3.27
CA GLN A 175 13.76 20.39 3.83
C GLN A 175 13.19 19.11 3.22
N SER A 176 14.07 18.14 2.98
CA SER A 176 13.71 16.78 2.57
C SER A 176 13.07 16.01 3.73
N ALA A 177 12.15 15.09 3.42
CA ALA A 177 11.64 14.10 4.36
C ALA A 177 12.75 13.17 4.92
N SER A 178 13.86 13.01 4.19
CA SER A 178 15.05 12.25 4.60
C SER A 178 16.04 13.10 5.43
N GLY A 179 15.74 14.38 5.67
CA GLY A 179 16.58 15.34 6.37
C GLY A 179 17.53 16.12 5.45
N GLY A 180 17.87 17.34 5.86
CA GLY A 180 18.67 18.28 5.06
C GLY A 180 17.88 18.97 3.94
N PRO A 181 18.55 19.73 3.05
CA PRO A 181 17.88 20.46 1.97
C PRO A 181 17.16 19.53 0.99
N ALA A 182 15.99 19.94 0.51
CA ALA A 182 15.24 19.25 -0.56
C ALA A 182 15.80 19.52 -1.97
N TRP A 183 17.03 20.03 -2.08
CA TRP A 183 17.62 20.47 -3.33
C TRP A 183 19.09 20.05 -3.38
N THR A 184 19.47 19.39 -4.47
CA THR A 184 20.86 19.02 -4.76
C THR A 184 21.31 19.70 -6.05
N ARG A 185 22.53 20.24 -6.06
CA ARG A 185 23.10 20.92 -7.22
C ARG A 185 23.66 19.90 -8.21
N VAL A 186 23.33 20.03 -9.49
CA VAL A 186 23.96 19.26 -10.57
C VAL A 186 25.38 19.77 -10.82
N GLN A 187 26.26 18.85 -11.18
CA GLN A 187 27.49 19.15 -11.90
C GLN A 187 27.24 18.86 -13.38
N GLU A 188 27.36 19.87 -14.24
CA GLU A 188 27.13 19.72 -15.68
C GLU A 188 28.29 18.93 -16.35
N PRO A 189 28.14 18.43 -17.59
CA PRO A 189 29.13 17.57 -18.23
C PRO A 189 30.54 18.18 -18.43
N ASP A 190 30.66 19.51 -18.41
CA ASP A 190 31.94 20.23 -18.45
C ASP A 190 32.61 20.39 -17.07
N GLY A 191 31.94 19.92 -16.00
CA GLY A 191 32.37 20.03 -14.61
C GLY A 191 31.91 21.32 -13.92
N CYS A 192 31.26 22.25 -14.63
CA CYS A 192 30.74 23.48 -14.05
C CYS A 192 29.52 23.21 -13.15
N PRO A 193 29.28 24.06 -12.12
CA PRO A 193 28.22 23.83 -11.17
C PRO A 193 26.88 24.37 -11.72
N GLY A 194 25.95 23.45 -11.97
CA GLY A 194 24.72 23.67 -12.72
C GLY A 194 23.51 24.12 -11.91
N GLU A 195 22.33 23.81 -12.47
CA GLU A 195 21.03 23.99 -11.79
C GLU A 195 20.86 23.06 -10.58
N TRP A 196 19.92 23.40 -9.70
CA TRP A 196 19.50 22.56 -8.58
C TRP A 196 18.26 21.75 -8.98
N TYR A 197 18.24 20.44 -8.70
CA TYR A 197 17.04 19.62 -8.83
C TYR A 197 16.36 19.43 -7.47
N LEU A 198 15.03 19.37 -7.50
CA LEU A 198 14.20 19.06 -6.34
C LEU A 198 14.22 17.55 -6.05
N HIS A 199 14.33 17.23 -4.76
CA HIS A 199 13.99 15.92 -4.21
C HIS A 199 13.30 16.12 -2.85
N LEU A 200 12.00 15.83 -2.77
CA LEU A 200 11.26 15.93 -1.51
C LEU A 200 11.58 14.79 -0.54
N HIS A 201 12.23 13.73 -1.04
CA HIS A 201 12.75 12.60 -0.28
C HIS A 201 14.29 12.54 -0.42
N ALA A 202 14.90 11.35 -0.52
CA ALA A 202 16.35 11.22 -0.67
C ALA A 202 16.85 11.87 -2.00
N PRO A 203 18.11 12.32 -2.10
CA PRO A 203 18.68 12.82 -3.35
C PRO A 203 18.51 11.84 -4.53
N GLU A 204 18.50 10.55 -4.25
CA GLU A 204 18.26 9.45 -5.19
C GLU A 204 16.81 9.40 -5.71
N GLN A 205 15.90 10.28 -5.24
CA GLN A 205 14.47 10.34 -5.59
C GLN A 205 14.14 11.70 -6.21
N SER A 206 14.43 11.87 -7.51
CA SER A 206 14.27 13.13 -8.24
C SER A 206 12.81 13.42 -8.60
N ASP A 207 12.30 14.59 -8.19
CA ASP A 207 10.90 14.98 -8.35
C ASP A 207 10.52 15.29 -9.81
N LEU A 208 9.48 14.60 -10.29
CA LEU A 208 8.90 14.79 -11.61
C LEU A 208 8.12 16.11 -11.70
N ASN A 209 8.30 16.83 -12.80
CA ASN A 209 7.56 18.06 -13.08
C ASN A 209 6.20 17.74 -13.70
N TRP A 210 5.18 17.58 -12.86
CA TRP A 210 3.78 17.34 -13.26
C TRP A 210 3.12 18.47 -14.09
N ARG A 211 3.83 19.56 -14.41
CA ARG A 211 3.41 20.55 -15.41
C ARG A 211 3.83 20.19 -16.84
N ALA A 212 4.77 19.27 -17.02
CA ALA A 212 5.23 18.82 -18.33
C ALA A 212 4.23 17.80 -18.93
N PRO A 213 3.69 18.02 -20.15
CA PRO A 213 2.72 17.11 -20.76
C PRO A 213 3.25 15.67 -20.97
N GLU A 214 4.55 15.51 -21.20
CA GLU A 214 5.18 14.19 -21.38
C GLU A 214 5.12 13.34 -20.09
N VAL A 215 5.28 13.96 -18.92
CA VAL A 215 5.17 13.28 -17.61
C VAL A 215 3.75 12.78 -17.37
N VAL A 216 2.74 13.61 -17.69
CA VAL A 216 1.32 13.24 -17.56
C VAL A 216 0.98 12.08 -18.50
N ALA A 217 1.38 12.18 -19.77
CA ALA A 217 1.12 11.15 -20.78
C ALA A 217 1.81 9.81 -20.45
N ASP A 218 3.04 9.84 -19.92
CA ASP A 218 3.72 8.61 -19.53
C ASP A 218 3.10 7.97 -18.29
N PHE A 219 2.63 8.77 -17.31
CA PHE A 219 1.95 8.20 -16.16
C PHE A 219 0.56 7.61 -16.51
N GLU A 220 -0.16 8.19 -17.47
CA GLU A 220 -1.34 7.56 -18.06
C GLU A 220 -0.98 6.22 -18.73
N ARG A 221 0.12 6.15 -19.48
CA ARG A 221 0.63 4.90 -20.06
C ARG A 221 1.01 3.87 -18.98
N ILE A 222 1.65 4.30 -17.89
CA ILE A 222 2.01 3.43 -16.75
C ILE A 222 0.76 2.87 -16.07
N MET A 223 -0.24 3.71 -15.77
CA MET A 223 -1.50 3.26 -15.17
C MET A 223 -2.21 2.25 -16.07
N ASN A 224 -2.36 2.56 -17.37
CA ASN A 224 -2.98 1.64 -18.32
C ASN A 224 -2.22 0.31 -18.43
N HIS A 225 -0.87 0.33 -18.44
CA HIS A 225 -0.07 -0.90 -18.48
C HIS A 225 -0.38 -1.89 -17.35
N TRP A 226 -0.65 -1.40 -16.14
CA TRP A 226 -0.99 -2.23 -14.98
C TRP A 226 -2.48 -2.59 -14.92
N LEU A 227 -3.36 -1.70 -15.42
CA LEU A 227 -4.79 -1.99 -15.56
C LEU A 227 -5.07 -3.06 -16.62
N ASP A 228 -4.39 -3.03 -17.77
CA ASP A 228 -4.53 -4.00 -18.86
C ASP A 228 -4.10 -5.43 -18.47
N ARG A 229 -3.32 -5.57 -17.39
CA ARG A 229 -2.92 -6.87 -16.81
C ARG A 229 -3.96 -7.46 -15.86
N GLN A 230 -5.01 -6.71 -15.53
CA GLN A 230 -6.14 -7.23 -14.76
C GLN A 230 -7.07 -7.99 -15.70
N PRO A 231 -7.24 -9.32 -15.57
CA PRO A 231 -8.13 -10.07 -16.44
C PRO A 231 -9.59 -9.62 -16.25
N ALA A 232 -10.33 -9.53 -17.35
CA ALA A 232 -11.75 -9.19 -17.32
C ALA A 232 -12.53 -10.15 -16.40
N PRO A 233 -13.51 -9.65 -15.62
CA PRO A 233 -14.22 -10.47 -14.64
C PRO A 233 -14.98 -11.61 -15.34
N PRO A 234 -15.03 -12.83 -14.76
CA PRO A 234 -15.72 -13.96 -15.36
C PRO A 234 -17.22 -13.68 -15.52
N ALA A 235 -17.76 -13.99 -16.70
CA ALA A 235 -19.11 -13.63 -17.16
C ALA A 235 -20.30 -14.21 -16.37
N ARG A 236 -20.06 -14.84 -15.21
CA ARG A 236 -21.08 -15.44 -14.33
C ARG A 236 -21.26 -14.72 -12.98
N CYS A 237 -20.66 -13.55 -12.77
CA CYS A 237 -20.93 -12.71 -11.60
C CYS A 237 -22.07 -11.70 -11.90
N PRO A 238 -23.31 -11.87 -11.38
CA PRO A 238 -24.46 -11.04 -11.77
C PRO A 238 -24.43 -9.61 -11.20
N GLN A 239 -23.34 -9.23 -10.51
CA GLN A 239 -23.16 -7.92 -9.87
C GLN A 239 -22.11 -7.05 -10.61
N ALA A 240 -21.61 -7.50 -11.77
CA ALA A 240 -20.56 -6.81 -12.54
C ALA A 240 -21.02 -5.54 -13.29
N ASN A 241 -22.20 -5.00 -13.01
CA ASN A 241 -22.65 -3.69 -13.51
C ASN A 241 -22.22 -2.56 -12.54
N GLY A 242 -20.91 -2.43 -12.36
CA GLY A 242 -20.29 -1.37 -11.57
C GLY A 242 -18.85 -1.19 -12.01
N SER A 243 -18.53 -0.03 -12.58
CA SER A 243 -17.19 0.36 -13.00
C SER A 243 -16.20 0.19 -11.84
N TRP A 244 -15.02 -0.38 -12.09
CA TRP A 244 -13.98 -0.64 -11.08
C TRP A 244 -13.23 0.63 -10.60
N TRP A 245 -13.96 1.73 -10.37
CA TRP A 245 -13.59 2.87 -9.53
C TRP A 245 -14.82 3.80 -9.43
N PRO A 246 -15.41 4.03 -8.24
CA PRO A 246 -16.48 5.00 -8.11
C PRO A 246 -15.91 6.43 -8.19
N LYS A 247 -16.37 7.24 -9.15
CA LYS A 247 -16.25 8.70 -9.04
C LYS A 247 -16.93 9.13 -7.72
N PRO A 248 -16.33 10.04 -6.93
CA PRO A 248 -16.77 10.27 -5.57
C PRO A 248 -18.15 10.93 -5.53
N ALA A 249 -19.09 10.23 -4.89
CA ALA A 249 -20.33 10.79 -4.38
C ALA A 249 -20.43 10.49 -2.88
N SER A 250 -20.97 11.45 -2.13
CA SER A 250 -20.90 11.56 -0.66
C SER A 250 -21.86 10.61 0.10
N SER A 251 -21.77 10.65 1.45
CA SER A 251 -22.45 9.82 2.48
C SER A 251 -21.79 8.45 2.75
N THR A 252 -21.44 7.99 3.96
CA THR A 252 -21.78 8.19 5.41
C THR A 252 -22.62 7.06 6.04
N ALA A 253 -21.98 5.91 6.22
CA ALA A 253 -22.23 4.91 7.27
C ALA A 253 -21.00 3.98 7.31
N SER A 254 -20.46 3.70 8.51
CA SER A 254 -19.06 3.27 8.73
C SER A 254 -18.04 4.33 8.27
N GLY A 255 -17.07 4.67 9.12
CA GLY A 255 -16.11 5.72 8.78
C GLY A 255 -14.92 5.83 9.72
N TRP A 256 -13.89 6.54 9.24
CA TRP A 256 -12.83 7.05 10.08
C TRP A 256 -13.41 8.14 10.98
N HIS A 257 -13.52 7.85 12.27
CA HIS A 257 -13.92 8.82 13.27
C HIS A 257 -12.67 9.37 13.94
N ALA A 258 -12.41 10.67 13.78
CA ALA A 258 -11.50 11.36 14.70
C ALA A 258 -12.17 11.32 16.07
N VAL A 259 -11.65 10.50 16.99
CA VAL A 259 -12.14 10.44 18.37
C VAL A 259 -12.02 11.83 18.97
N SER A 260 -13.10 12.32 19.55
CA SER A 260 -13.20 13.70 20.02
C SER A 260 -12.35 13.91 21.28
N ALA A 261 -11.12 14.39 21.03
CA ALA A 261 -10.12 14.98 21.93
C ALA A 261 -9.06 14.05 22.57
N PRO A 262 -7.77 14.49 22.62
CA PRO A 262 -7.10 15.43 21.73
C PRO A 262 -6.66 14.73 20.43
N ALA A 263 -6.70 15.44 19.30
CA ALA A 263 -6.40 14.86 18.00
C ALA A 263 -4.95 14.36 17.89
N ARG A 264 -4.79 13.03 17.72
CA ARG A 264 -3.63 12.31 17.12
C ARG A 264 -3.74 10.77 17.15
N CYS A 265 -4.87 10.19 17.57
CA CYS A 265 -5.15 8.77 17.34
C CYS A 265 -6.01 8.56 16.09
N ASN A 266 -5.67 7.52 15.33
CA ASN A 266 -6.57 6.89 14.37
C ASN A 266 -7.12 5.61 14.99
N SER A 267 -8.43 5.48 15.11
CA SER A 267 -9.08 4.24 15.56
C SER A 267 -9.95 3.63 14.46
N PHE A 268 -9.79 2.33 14.24
CA PHE A 268 -10.64 1.49 13.40
C PHE A 268 -11.44 0.53 14.28
N GLU A 269 -12.74 0.40 14.03
CA GLU A 269 -13.66 -0.44 14.82
C GLU A 269 -14.43 -1.39 13.90
N ARG A 270 -14.49 -2.68 14.25
CA ARG A 270 -15.20 -3.73 13.50
C ARG A 270 -16.33 -4.33 14.34
N GLY A 271 -17.45 -3.62 14.39
CA GLY A 271 -18.53 -3.92 15.32
C GLY A 271 -18.06 -3.80 16.78
N ALA A 272 -18.81 -4.37 17.73
CA ALA A 272 -18.48 -4.30 19.15
C ALA A 272 -17.34 -5.26 19.60
N ARG A 273 -16.51 -5.76 18.68
CA ARG A 273 -15.64 -6.95 18.91
C ARG A 273 -14.14 -6.75 18.66
N LEU A 274 -13.74 -5.68 17.96
CA LEU A 274 -12.34 -5.42 17.66
C LEU A 274 -12.15 -3.94 17.37
N ARG A 275 -11.19 -3.33 18.06
CA ARG A 275 -10.75 -1.96 17.86
C ARG A 275 -9.23 -1.96 17.67
N CYS A 276 -8.74 -1.26 16.65
CA CYS A 276 -7.32 -0.99 16.47
C CYS A 276 -7.10 0.51 16.64
N VAL A 277 -6.20 0.90 17.53
CA VAL A 277 -5.85 2.30 17.81
C VAL A 277 -4.40 2.51 17.47
N VAL A 278 -4.11 3.46 16.58
CA VAL A 278 -2.75 3.89 16.22
C VAL A 278 -2.54 5.31 16.71
N HIS A 279 -1.59 5.51 17.61
CA HIS A 279 -1.31 6.79 18.24
C HIS A 279 -0.11 7.49 17.59
N PHE A 280 -0.32 8.67 17.01
CA PHE A 280 0.70 9.52 16.37
C PHE A 280 0.97 10.80 17.19
N GLY A 281 0.74 10.73 18.50
CA GLY A 281 0.85 11.87 19.43
C GLY A 281 2.06 11.78 20.34
N ALA A 282 2.51 12.93 20.82
CA ALA A 282 3.63 13.02 21.74
C ALA A 282 3.23 12.86 23.22
N GLN A 283 2.00 12.44 23.50
CA GLN A 283 1.43 12.34 24.86
C GLN A 283 0.59 11.06 24.93
N PRO A 284 0.94 10.09 25.81
CA PRO A 284 0.28 8.79 25.85
C PRO A 284 -1.25 8.88 25.95
N VAL A 285 -1.94 8.00 25.25
CA VAL A 285 -3.41 7.96 25.22
C VAL A 285 -3.92 6.77 26.02
N PRO A 286 -4.84 6.97 26.99
CA PRO A 286 -5.39 5.86 27.77
C PRO A 286 -6.19 4.90 26.88
N LEU A 287 -6.08 3.61 27.19
CA LEU A 287 -7.00 2.58 26.70
C LEU A 287 -8.32 2.63 27.48
N ASP A 288 -9.38 2.11 26.89
CA ASP A 288 -10.68 2.01 27.55
C ASP A 288 -10.60 1.00 28.72
N ASP A 289 -11.25 1.28 29.86
CA ASP A 289 -11.08 0.51 31.11
C ASP A 289 -11.48 -0.99 31.02
N ASP A 290 -12.29 -1.37 30.03
CA ASP A 290 -12.76 -2.73 29.78
C ASP A 290 -12.13 -3.39 28.53
N ALA A 291 -11.03 -2.81 28.03
CA ALA A 291 -10.29 -3.30 26.87
C ALA A 291 -9.27 -4.40 27.22
N ASP A 292 -9.46 -5.59 26.67
CA ASP A 292 -8.47 -6.66 26.62
C ASP A 292 -7.50 -6.42 25.44
N VAL A 293 -6.20 -6.28 25.72
CA VAL A 293 -5.17 -6.08 24.69
C VAL A 293 -4.82 -7.41 24.02
N LEU A 294 -5.10 -7.49 22.72
CA LEU A 294 -4.81 -8.65 21.87
C LEU A 294 -3.37 -8.61 21.33
N LEU A 295 -2.90 -7.43 20.93
CA LEU A 295 -1.57 -7.19 20.38
C LEU A 295 -1.19 -5.71 20.55
N SER A 296 0.11 -5.43 20.71
CA SER A 296 0.66 -4.08 20.64
C SER A 296 1.97 -4.09 19.85
N SER A 297 2.24 -3.04 19.06
CA SER A 297 3.49 -2.89 18.31
C SER A 297 4.68 -2.46 19.18
N ALA A 298 4.42 -2.00 20.40
CA ALA A 298 5.42 -1.63 21.40
C ALA A 298 4.92 -1.94 22.83
N PRO A 299 5.80 -2.05 23.85
CA PRO A 299 5.38 -2.17 25.24
C PRO A 299 4.50 -0.98 25.67
N LEU A 300 3.39 -1.27 26.36
CA LEU A 300 2.47 -0.25 26.88
C LEU A 300 2.97 0.34 28.20
N ASP A 301 2.65 1.61 28.46
CA ASP A 301 2.90 2.25 29.77
C ASP A 301 1.66 2.07 30.66
N GLY A 302 1.59 0.92 31.33
CA GLY A 302 0.38 0.48 32.02
C GLY A 302 -0.78 0.33 31.05
N HIS A 303 -1.87 1.07 31.29
CA HIS A 303 -3.07 1.10 30.44
C HIS A 303 -3.05 2.26 29.42
N SER A 304 -1.87 2.73 29.02
CA SER A 304 -1.71 3.83 28.06
C SER A 304 -0.90 3.42 26.82
N ILE A 305 -1.35 3.89 25.65
CA ILE A 305 -0.70 3.76 24.36
C ILE A 305 0.41 4.82 24.22
N PRO A 306 1.70 4.45 24.10
CA PRO A 306 2.79 5.39 23.85
C PRO A 306 2.78 5.98 22.42
N GLN A 307 3.60 7.00 22.18
CA GLN A 307 3.81 7.56 20.84
C GLN A 307 4.16 6.48 19.80
N ASP A 308 3.66 6.64 18.57
CA ASP A 308 3.91 5.82 17.38
C ASP A 308 3.64 4.32 17.60
N THR A 309 2.68 4.03 18.49
CA THR A 309 2.26 2.66 18.85
C THR A 309 0.88 2.33 18.28
N ALA A 310 0.75 1.13 17.73
CA ALA A 310 -0.51 0.52 17.31
C ALA A 310 -0.91 -0.57 18.31
N VAL A 311 -2.16 -0.55 18.77
CA VAL A 311 -2.72 -1.48 19.75
C VAL A 311 -4.04 -2.04 19.25
N TRP A 312 -4.18 -3.35 19.29
CA TRP A 312 -5.41 -4.07 18.96
C TRP A 312 -6.06 -4.56 20.25
N ILE A 313 -7.32 -4.18 20.45
CA ILE A 313 -8.09 -4.47 21.65
C ILE A 313 -9.46 -5.05 21.32
N THR A 314 -9.99 -5.82 22.26
CA THR A 314 -11.40 -6.28 22.31
C THR A 314 -12.00 -5.89 23.66
N HIS A 315 -13.32 -5.99 23.80
CA HIS A 315 -14.00 -5.81 25.09
C HIS A 315 -14.88 -7.07 25.28
N LYS A 316 -14.62 -7.88 26.31
CA LYS A 316 -15.34 -9.11 26.77
C LYS A 316 -16.20 -9.89 25.74
N GLU A 317 -16.04 -11.19 25.52
CA GLU A 317 -15.29 -12.24 26.21
C GLU A 317 -14.93 -13.27 25.11
N TYR A 318 -13.66 -13.66 25.00
CA TYR A 318 -13.18 -14.52 23.91
C TYR A 318 -13.37 -15.99 24.28
N ASP A 319 -14.60 -16.48 24.20
CA ASP A 319 -14.84 -17.93 24.26
C ASP A 319 -14.36 -18.59 22.97
N SER A 320 -13.41 -19.51 23.13
CA SER A 320 -12.73 -20.21 22.05
C SER A 320 -13.48 -21.47 21.62
N GLU A 321 -14.09 -21.43 20.43
CA GLU A 321 -14.43 -22.61 19.60
C GLU A 321 -14.03 -22.38 18.14
#